data_AF-A0A5A7MTB9-F1
#
_entry.id   AF-A0A5A7MTB9-F1
#
_cell.length_a   1.000
_cell.length_b   1.000
_cell.length_c   1.000
_cell.angle_alpha   90.00
_cell.angle_beta   90.00
_cell.angle_gamma   90.00
#
_symmetry.space_group_name_H-M   'P 1'
#
loop_
_entity.id
_entity.type
_entity.pdbx_description
1 polymer ?
#
loop_
_entity_poly.entity_id
_entity_poly.type
_entity_poly.pdbx_seq_one_letter_code
_entity_poly.pdbx_strand_id
1 'polypeptide(L)'
;MTDKDAEAFWEFSLSLYGKDGVAPACLALQDKQGADVNILLYLCYLVVTGHRLLDRSDMAVLMEKTDEIRSTVLAPMRALRRRLKTMAASNPMLEPVYRTAKDAELAAEKSQQFELVRHGRALGTPFPKDDDPAAHLRTAIHTFLDKRKTALDPESAQAINTVIMAAMQMRPARKQSGYGEE
;
A
#
# COMPACT_ATOMS: atom_id res chain seq x y z
N MET A 1 12.65 10.55 15.14
CA MET A 1 12.01 10.66 13.82
C MET A 1 13.10 10.52 12.79
N THR A 2 12.90 9.75 11.74
CA THR A 2 13.46 10.16 10.46
C THR A 2 12.31 10.21 9.48
N ASP A 3 11.99 11.42 9.06
CA ASP A 3 11.12 11.71 7.90
C ASP A 3 11.62 10.97 6.67
N LYS A 4 12.91 10.62 6.65
CA LYS A 4 13.57 9.82 5.62
C LYS A 4 12.91 8.46 5.35
N ASP A 5 12.47 7.72 6.38
CA ASP A 5 11.84 6.40 6.15
C ASP A 5 10.45 6.56 5.54
N ALA A 6 9.72 7.61 5.97
CA ALA A 6 8.42 7.95 5.42
C ALA A 6 8.54 8.47 3.98
N GLU A 7 9.55 9.28 3.68
CA GLU A 7 9.81 9.73 2.32
C GLU A 7 10.25 8.58 1.41
N ALA A 8 11.12 7.67 1.89
CA ALA A 8 11.50 6.47 1.14
C ALA A 8 10.29 5.57 0.85
N PHE A 9 9.37 5.43 1.81
CA PHE A 9 8.12 4.70 1.57
C PHE A 9 7.19 5.43 0.57
N TRP A 10 7.12 6.76 0.63
CA TRP A 10 6.36 7.55 -0.32
C TRP A 10 6.89 7.41 -1.76
N GLU A 11 8.20 7.57 -1.95
CA GLU A 11 8.87 7.38 -3.24
C GLU A 11 8.70 5.95 -3.78
N PHE A 12 8.80 4.95 -2.90
CA PHE A 12 8.51 3.57 -3.23
C PHE A 12 7.06 3.40 -3.70
N SER A 13 6.10 3.98 -2.97
CA SER A 13 4.67 3.91 -3.28
C SER A 13 4.37 4.49 -4.66
N LEU A 14 4.92 5.67 -4.98
CA LEU A 14 4.78 6.28 -6.31
C LEU A 14 5.38 5.40 -7.42
N SER A 15 6.56 4.85 -7.17
CA SER A 15 7.26 3.98 -8.13
C SER A 15 6.49 2.68 -8.40
N LEU A 16 5.98 2.04 -7.35
CA LEU A 16 5.19 0.81 -7.47
C LEU A 16 3.84 1.09 -8.14
N TYR A 17 3.13 2.14 -7.71
CA TYR A 17 1.82 2.49 -8.27
C TYR A 17 1.90 2.89 -9.75
N GLY A 18 3.03 3.45 -10.18
CA GLY A 18 3.32 3.79 -11.57
C GLY A 18 3.66 2.60 -12.47
N LYS A 19 3.82 1.38 -11.94
CA LYS A 19 4.06 0.18 -12.77
C LYS A 19 2.78 -0.28 -13.47
N ASP A 20 2.97 -0.85 -14.66
CA ASP A 20 1.89 -1.39 -15.49
C ASP A 20 0.99 -2.35 -14.70
N GLY A 21 -0.30 -2.08 -14.74
CA GLY A 21 -1.32 -2.91 -14.08
C GLY A 21 -1.47 -2.71 -12.57
N VAL A 22 -0.55 -2.01 -11.89
CA VAL A 22 -0.64 -1.85 -10.42
C VAL A 22 -1.80 -0.93 -10.02
N ALA A 23 -1.90 0.25 -10.62
CA ALA A 23 -3.01 1.17 -10.34
C ALA A 23 -4.41 0.52 -10.51
N PRO A 24 -4.74 -0.13 -11.65
CA PRO A 24 -6.02 -0.81 -11.79
C PRO A 24 -6.18 -2.00 -10.83
N ALA A 25 -5.12 -2.74 -10.51
CA ALA A 25 -5.18 -3.81 -9.52
C ALA A 25 -5.50 -3.28 -8.10
N CYS A 26 -4.87 -2.20 -7.67
CA CYS A 26 -5.17 -1.55 -6.40
C CYS A 26 -6.62 -1.05 -6.34
N LEU A 27 -7.13 -0.46 -7.44
CA LEU A 27 -8.52 -0.03 -7.52
C LEU A 27 -9.49 -1.21 -7.44
N ALA A 28 -9.22 -2.31 -8.15
CA ALA A 28 -10.05 -3.52 -8.08
C ALA A 28 -10.10 -4.08 -6.65
N LEU A 29 -8.96 -4.12 -5.95
CA LEU A 29 -8.91 -4.53 -4.55
C LEU A 29 -9.64 -3.57 -3.62
N GLN A 30 -9.52 -2.26 -3.85
CA GLN A 30 -10.24 -1.26 -3.07
C GLN A 30 -11.76 -1.43 -3.24
N ASP A 31 -12.25 -1.52 -4.48
CA ASP A 31 -13.68 -1.54 -4.76
C ASP A 31 -14.33 -2.88 -4.38
N LYS A 32 -13.65 -4.02 -4.57
CA LYS A 32 -14.19 -5.35 -4.24
C LYS A 32 -13.94 -5.82 -2.82
N GLN A 33 -12.83 -5.41 -2.22
CA GLN A 33 -12.37 -5.90 -0.92
C GLN A 33 -12.37 -4.82 0.15
N GLY A 34 -12.70 -3.56 -0.19
CA GLY A 34 -12.54 -2.44 0.74
C GLY A 34 -11.09 -2.19 1.14
N ALA A 35 -10.14 -2.66 0.32
CA ALA A 35 -8.72 -2.60 0.66
C ALA A 35 -8.25 -1.15 0.82
N ASP A 36 -7.55 -0.88 1.91
CA ASP A 36 -6.77 0.34 2.04
C ASP A 36 -5.48 0.22 1.22
N VAL A 37 -5.40 0.98 0.13
CA VAL A 37 -4.27 0.97 -0.80
C VAL A 37 -2.96 1.37 -0.12
N ASN A 38 -2.99 2.30 0.86
CA ASN A 38 -1.76 2.70 1.55
C ASN A 38 -1.21 1.57 2.44
N ILE A 39 -2.08 0.78 3.08
CA ILE A 39 -1.66 -0.41 3.83
C ILE A 39 -1.12 -1.48 2.87
N LEU A 40 -1.80 -1.72 1.74
CA LEU A 40 -1.32 -2.66 0.71
C LEU A 40 0.08 -2.30 0.20
N LEU A 41 0.32 -1.03 -0.13
CA LEU A 41 1.62 -0.53 -0.56
C LEU A 41 2.67 -0.65 0.55
N TYR A 42 2.28 -0.42 1.81
CA TYR A 42 3.16 -0.56 2.96
C TYR A 42 3.64 -2.01 3.17
N LEU A 43 2.75 -2.99 3.02
CA LEU A 43 3.13 -4.40 3.05
C LEU A 43 4.15 -4.73 1.93
N CYS A 44 3.94 -4.19 0.73
CA CYS A 44 4.89 -4.36 -0.37
C CYS A 44 6.25 -3.75 -0.02
N TYR A 45 6.26 -2.54 0.52
CA TYR A 45 7.48 -1.84 0.93
C TYR A 45 8.28 -2.66 1.94
N LEU A 46 7.65 -3.13 3.01
CA LEU A 46 8.32 -3.90 4.07
C LEU A 46 8.98 -5.18 3.56
N VAL A 47 8.30 -5.90 2.66
CA VAL A 47 8.82 -7.15 2.08
C VAL A 47 9.93 -6.88 1.06
N VAL A 48 9.73 -5.90 0.16
CA VAL A 48 10.71 -5.59 -0.89
C VAL A 48 12.03 -5.10 -0.27
N THR A 49 11.95 -4.27 0.76
CA THR A 49 13.11 -3.73 1.47
C THR A 49 13.68 -4.68 2.54
N GLY A 50 13.02 -5.83 2.78
CA GLY A 50 13.45 -6.84 3.74
C GLY A 50 13.44 -6.38 5.20
N HIS A 51 12.62 -5.38 5.55
CA HIS A 51 12.62 -4.76 6.88
C HIS A 51 11.99 -5.66 7.94
N ARG A 52 10.71 -6.03 7.75
CA ARG A 52 9.88 -6.74 8.73
C ARG A 52 8.79 -7.57 8.07
N LEU A 53 8.41 -8.67 8.71
CA LEU A 53 7.17 -9.39 8.47
C LEU A 53 6.14 -9.00 9.52
N LEU A 54 4.96 -8.58 9.08
CA LEU A 54 3.85 -8.28 9.98
C LEU A 54 2.96 -9.51 10.12
N ASP A 55 2.66 -9.87 11.36
CA ASP A 55 1.64 -10.86 11.64
C ASP A 55 0.23 -10.23 11.70
N ARG A 56 -0.76 -11.04 12.04
CA ARG A 56 -2.15 -10.58 12.14
C ARG A 56 -2.37 -9.53 13.22
N SER A 57 -1.70 -9.67 14.36
CA SER A 57 -1.81 -8.75 15.49
C SER A 57 -1.15 -7.41 15.14
N ASP A 58 0.01 -7.44 14.48
CA ASP A 58 0.67 -6.25 13.97
C ASP A 58 -0.23 -5.47 13.00
N MET A 59 -0.88 -6.18 12.07
CA MET A 59 -1.81 -5.54 11.12
C MET A 59 -3.04 -4.95 11.80
N ALA A 60 -3.60 -5.63 12.81
CA ALA A 60 -4.71 -5.07 13.59
C ALA A 60 -4.33 -3.76 14.27
N VAL A 61 -3.13 -3.69 14.86
CA VAL A 61 -2.59 -2.46 15.46
C VAL A 61 -2.42 -1.35 14.40
N LEU A 62 -1.85 -1.64 13.23
CA LEU A 62 -1.71 -0.63 12.17
C LEU A 62 -3.05 -0.11 11.67
N MET A 63 -4.02 -1.01 11.49
CA MET A 63 -5.37 -0.65 11.06
C MET A 63 -6.06 0.24 12.09
N GLU A 64 -5.95 -0.09 13.39
CA GLU A 64 -6.48 0.73 14.48
C GLU A 64 -5.83 2.12 14.50
N LYS A 65 -4.49 2.18 14.43
CA LYS A 65 -3.76 3.46 14.51
C LYS A 65 -3.98 4.38 13.31
N THR A 66 -4.39 3.83 12.18
CA THR A 66 -4.67 4.61 10.97
C THR A 66 -6.16 4.76 10.68
N ASP A 67 -7.03 4.22 11.53
CA ASP A 67 -8.47 4.25 11.29
C ASP A 67 -9.06 5.66 11.34
N GLU A 68 -8.57 6.50 12.27
CA GLU A 68 -9.05 7.87 12.43
C GLU A 68 -8.82 8.68 11.14
N ILE A 69 -7.59 8.75 10.62
CA ILE A 69 -7.31 9.47 9.37
C ILE A 69 -8.05 8.84 8.17
N ARG A 70 -8.16 7.51 8.14
CA ARG A 70 -8.85 6.79 7.07
C ARG A 70 -10.34 7.12 7.02
N SER A 71 -11.02 7.07 8.15
CA SER A 71 -12.48 7.21 8.26
C SER A 71 -12.94 8.66 8.31
N THR A 72 -12.20 9.54 8.99
CA THR A 72 -12.60 10.94 9.22
C THR A 72 -12.10 11.90 8.16
N VAL A 73 -10.96 11.61 7.53
CA VAL A 73 -10.33 12.49 6.52
C VAL A 73 -10.43 11.88 5.12
N LEU A 74 -9.84 10.70 4.90
CA LEU A 74 -9.70 10.15 3.56
C LEU A 74 -11.02 9.69 2.95
N ALA A 75 -11.89 9.01 3.71
CA ALA A 75 -13.17 8.54 3.19
C ALA A 75 -14.09 9.69 2.69
N PRO A 76 -14.28 10.79 3.46
CA PRO A 76 -15.01 11.97 2.97
C PRO A 76 -14.36 12.63 1.75
N MET A 77 -13.03 12.76 1.73
CA MET A 77 -12.31 13.36 0.59
C MET A 77 -12.46 12.53 -0.68
N ARG A 78 -12.33 11.20 -0.58
CA ARG A 78 -12.58 10.26 -1.69
C ARG A 78 -14.00 10.38 -2.23
N ALA A 79 -14.99 10.49 -1.34
CA ALA A 79 -16.39 10.67 -1.74
C ALA A 79 -16.60 12.01 -2.47
N LEU A 80 -16.02 13.11 -1.96
CA LEU A 80 -16.07 14.42 -2.60
C LEU A 80 -15.39 14.41 -3.96
N ARG A 81 -14.17 13.87 -4.06
CA ARG A 81 -13.43 13.77 -5.33
C ARG A 81 -14.21 12.98 -6.38
N ARG A 82 -14.81 11.84 -6.00
CA ARG A 82 -15.64 11.02 -6.91
C ARG A 82 -16.84 11.83 -7.45
N ARG A 83 -17.53 12.58 -6.59
CA ARG A 83 -18.64 13.47 -7.00
C ARG A 83 -18.16 14.58 -7.94
N LEU A 84 -17.07 15.27 -7.59
CA LEU A 84 -16.50 16.35 -8.39
C LEU A 84 -16.06 15.87 -9.78
N LYS A 85 -15.45 14.67 -9.88
CA LYS A 85 -15.07 14.07 -11.16
C LYS A 85 -16.28 13.90 -12.08
N THR A 86 -17.38 13.36 -11.55
CA THR A 86 -18.62 13.16 -12.31
C THR A 86 -19.24 14.49 -12.72
N MET A 87 -19.28 15.49 -11.82
CA MET A 87 -19.82 16.81 -12.13
C MET A 87 -18.97 17.56 -13.16
N ALA A 88 -17.65 17.46 -13.08
CA ALA A 88 -16.73 18.10 -14.02
C ALA A 88 -16.89 17.60 -15.46
N ALA A 89 -17.31 16.33 -15.64
CA ALA A 89 -17.60 15.79 -16.97
C ALA A 89 -18.72 16.53 -17.71
N SER A 90 -19.70 17.07 -16.97
CA SER A 90 -20.83 17.83 -17.52
C SER A 90 -20.70 19.34 -17.32
N ASN A 91 -19.83 19.79 -16.41
CA ASN A 91 -19.57 21.20 -16.13
C ASN A 91 -18.04 21.45 -16.03
N PRO A 92 -17.38 21.81 -17.16
CA PRO A 92 -15.94 22.02 -17.19
C PRO A 92 -15.42 23.08 -16.22
N MET A 93 -16.26 24.01 -15.72
CA MET A 93 -15.86 25.00 -14.71
C MET A 93 -15.49 24.37 -13.37
N LEU A 94 -15.90 23.12 -13.11
CA LEU A 94 -15.55 22.39 -11.90
C LEU A 94 -14.22 21.61 -12.01
N GLU A 95 -13.59 21.57 -13.18
CA GLU A 95 -12.31 20.86 -13.36
C GLU A 95 -11.20 21.37 -12.41
N PRO A 96 -11.00 22.70 -12.19
CA PRO A 96 -10.01 23.17 -11.22
C PRO A 96 -10.33 22.75 -9.77
N VAL A 97 -11.63 22.67 -9.43
CA VAL A 97 -12.08 22.24 -8.11
C VAL A 97 -11.82 20.74 -7.91
N TYR A 98 -12.11 19.92 -8.93
CA TYR A 98 -11.77 18.50 -8.93
C TYR A 98 -10.27 18.27 -8.73
N ARG A 99 -9.41 19.02 -9.44
CA ARG A 99 -7.94 18.92 -9.29
C ARG A 99 -7.50 19.29 -7.88
N THR A 100 -7.98 20.39 -7.34
CA THR A 100 -7.67 20.83 -5.98
C THR A 100 -8.06 19.78 -4.93
N ALA A 101 -9.25 19.19 -5.07
CA ALA A 101 -9.70 18.12 -4.18
C ALA A 101 -8.84 16.86 -4.29
N LYS A 102 -8.40 16.50 -5.51
CA LYS A 102 -7.49 15.38 -5.76
C LYS A 102 -6.12 15.61 -5.11
N ASP A 103 -5.56 16.81 -5.23
CA ASP A 103 -4.25 17.14 -4.65
C ASP A 103 -4.30 17.14 -3.11
N ALA A 104 -5.39 17.65 -2.54
CA ALA A 104 -5.63 17.58 -1.11
C ALA A 104 -5.77 16.12 -0.62
N GLU A 105 -6.48 15.26 -1.36
CA GLU A 105 -6.60 13.83 -1.05
C GLU A 105 -5.23 13.15 -1.06
N LEU A 106 -4.39 13.45 -2.07
CA LEU A 106 -3.04 12.91 -2.18
C LEU A 106 -2.15 13.34 -1.00
N ALA A 107 -2.27 14.60 -0.55
CA ALA A 107 -1.55 15.08 0.62
C ALA A 107 -1.99 14.36 1.91
N ALA A 108 -3.29 14.10 2.07
CA ALA A 108 -3.80 13.31 3.19
C ALA A 108 -3.33 11.84 3.14
N GLU A 109 -3.25 11.24 1.94
CA GLU A 109 -2.71 9.88 1.76
C GLU A 109 -1.23 9.81 2.16
N LYS A 110 -0.42 10.82 1.81
CA LYS A 110 0.98 10.93 2.26
C LYS A 110 1.08 10.99 3.79
N SER A 111 0.19 11.73 4.46
CA SER A 111 0.13 11.77 5.93
C SER A 111 -0.23 10.40 6.54
N GLN A 112 -1.15 9.64 5.92
CA GLN A 112 -1.44 8.27 6.38
C GLN A 112 -0.21 7.37 6.26
N GLN A 113 0.55 7.47 5.16
CA GLN A 113 1.79 6.70 4.98
C GLN A 113 2.85 7.04 6.04
N PHE A 114 2.94 8.31 6.44
CA PHE A 114 3.78 8.72 7.56
C PHE A 114 3.37 8.04 8.86
N GLU A 115 2.08 8.01 9.18
CA GLU A 115 1.58 7.32 10.39
C GLU A 115 1.79 5.80 10.32
N LEU A 116 1.67 5.17 9.14
CA LEU A 116 2.00 3.76 8.95
C LEU A 116 3.47 3.46 9.29
N VAL A 117 4.40 4.27 8.79
CA VAL A 117 5.83 4.13 9.11
C VAL A 117 6.08 4.37 10.60
N ARG A 118 5.47 5.42 11.16
CA ARG A 118 5.62 5.77 12.59
C ARG A 118 5.19 4.61 13.49
N HIS A 119 4.01 4.05 13.26
CA HIS A 119 3.45 2.98 14.09
C HIS A 119 4.03 1.60 13.77
N GLY A 120 4.42 1.37 12.52
CA GLY A 120 4.98 0.09 12.07
C GLY A 120 6.42 -0.18 12.54
N ARG A 121 7.15 0.83 12.99
CA ARG A 121 8.55 0.69 13.46
C ARG A 121 8.74 -0.34 14.57
N ALA A 122 7.79 -0.42 15.48
CA ALA A 122 7.84 -1.32 16.64
C ALA A 122 7.22 -2.69 16.34
N LEU A 123 6.68 -2.89 15.14
CA LEU A 123 5.91 -4.06 14.76
C LEU A 123 6.72 -5.00 13.87
N GLY A 124 6.27 -6.25 13.85
CA GLY A 124 6.81 -7.30 13.01
C GLY A 124 8.14 -7.88 13.46
N THR A 125 8.52 -8.96 12.81
CA THR A 125 9.77 -9.68 13.05
C THR A 125 10.73 -9.52 11.87
N PRO A 126 12.05 -9.68 12.07
CA PRO A 126 13.01 -9.65 10.96
C PRO A 126 12.65 -10.65 9.86
N PHE A 127 12.86 -10.26 8.61
CA PHE A 127 12.63 -11.14 7.47
C PHE A 127 13.63 -12.33 7.47
N PRO A 128 13.18 -13.60 7.42
CA PRO A 128 14.08 -14.75 7.42
C PRO A 128 14.97 -14.77 6.17
N LYS A 129 16.25 -15.15 6.32
CA LYS A 129 17.24 -15.04 5.23
C LYS A 129 16.90 -15.91 4.01
N ASP A 130 16.30 -17.09 4.20
CA ASP A 130 16.09 -18.08 3.13
C ASP A 130 14.64 -18.21 2.68
N ASP A 131 13.84 -17.17 2.94
CA ASP A 131 12.41 -17.22 2.67
C ASP A 131 12.01 -16.70 1.29
N ASP A 132 10.85 -17.17 0.79
CA ASP A 132 10.23 -16.68 -0.44
C ASP A 132 9.43 -15.39 -0.15
N PRO A 133 9.91 -14.21 -0.59
CA PRO A 133 9.24 -12.94 -0.29
C PRO A 133 7.93 -12.76 -1.04
N ALA A 134 7.76 -13.40 -2.19
CA ALA A 134 6.49 -13.36 -2.91
C ALA A 134 5.42 -14.13 -2.13
N ALA A 135 5.76 -15.30 -1.57
CA ALA A 135 4.88 -16.08 -0.71
C ALA A 135 4.53 -15.35 0.60
N HIS A 136 5.51 -14.64 1.18
CA HIS A 136 5.30 -13.82 2.38
C HIS A 136 4.34 -12.66 2.12
N LEU A 137 4.60 -11.89 1.07
CA LEU A 137 3.74 -10.76 0.70
C LEU A 137 2.32 -11.24 0.40
N ARG A 138 2.18 -12.38 -0.28
CA ARG A 138 0.88 -13.01 -0.51
C ARG A 138 0.14 -13.31 0.80
N THR A 139 0.83 -13.96 1.73
CA THR A 139 0.27 -14.31 3.05
C THR A 139 -0.14 -13.06 3.83
N ALA A 140 0.70 -12.02 3.83
CA ALA A 140 0.41 -10.75 4.47
C ALA A 140 -0.83 -10.08 3.86
N ILE A 141 -0.92 -10.00 2.52
CA ILE A 141 -2.08 -9.42 1.83
C ILE A 141 -3.37 -10.21 2.11
N HIS A 142 -3.33 -11.54 2.08
CA HIS A 142 -4.51 -12.35 2.42
C HIS A 142 -4.95 -12.15 3.88
N THR A 143 -4.00 -11.99 4.78
CA THR A 143 -4.28 -11.78 6.20
C THR A 143 -4.86 -10.38 6.44
N PHE A 144 -4.34 -9.36 5.73
CA PHE A 144 -4.84 -7.98 5.73
C PHE A 144 -6.27 -7.87 5.20
N LEU A 145 -6.59 -8.54 4.09
CA LEU A 145 -7.93 -8.52 3.50
C LEU A 145 -8.97 -9.33 4.31
N ASP A 146 -8.56 -9.92 5.44
CA ASP A 146 -9.34 -10.73 6.36
C ASP A 146 -10.31 -11.75 5.72
N LYS A 147 -9.83 -12.47 4.70
CA LYS A 147 -10.63 -13.49 4.00
C LYS A 147 -10.34 -14.91 4.43
N ARG A 148 -10.17 -15.15 5.73
CA ARG A 148 -9.91 -16.50 6.27
C ARG A 148 -11.05 -17.51 6.04
N LYS A 149 -12.22 -17.09 5.54
CA LYS A 149 -13.40 -17.96 5.34
C LYS A 149 -14.11 -17.85 4.00
N THR A 150 -13.69 -16.98 3.08
CA THR A 150 -14.34 -16.86 1.76
C THR A 150 -13.27 -16.74 0.69
N ALA A 151 -13.36 -17.59 -0.34
CA ALA A 151 -12.45 -17.53 -1.47
C ALA A 151 -12.49 -16.12 -2.10
N LEU A 152 -11.32 -15.58 -2.43
CA LEU A 152 -11.24 -14.37 -3.25
C LEU A 152 -11.83 -14.67 -4.63
N ASP A 153 -12.57 -13.72 -5.19
CA ASP A 153 -12.99 -13.83 -6.57
C ASP A 153 -11.76 -13.79 -7.51
N PRO A 154 -11.84 -14.39 -8.70
CA PRO A 154 -10.70 -14.51 -9.62
C PRO A 154 -10.03 -13.17 -9.96
N GLU A 155 -10.81 -12.09 -10.05
CA GLU A 155 -10.29 -10.76 -10.36
C GLU A 155 -9.45 -10.20 -9.20
N SER A 156 -9.93 -10.36 -7.96
CA SER A 156 -9.15 -9.97 -6.77
C SER A 156 -7.88 -10.81 -6.64
N ALA A 157 -7.94 -12.11 -6.93
CA ALA A 157 -6.74 -12.96 -6.94
C ALA A 157 -5.71 -12.51 -8.00
N GLN A 158 -6.18 -12.16 -9.20
CA GLN A 158 -5.34 -11.63 -10.28
C GLN A 158 -4.74 -10.27 -9.92
N ALA A 159 -5.53 -9.40 -9.27
CA ALA A 159 -5.06 -8.09 -8.80
C ALA A 159 -3.94 -8.24 -7.76
N ILE A 160 -4.10 -9.14 -6.78
CA ILE A 160 -3.05 -9.45 -5.79
C ILE A 160 -1.77 -9.95 -6.50
N ASN A 161 -1.91 -10.85 -7.47
CA ASN A 161 -0.77 -11.35 -8.24
C ASN A 161 -0.03 -10.23 -8.98
N THR A 162 -0.78 -9.32 -9.61
CA THR A 162 -0.21 -8.17 -10.34
C THR A 162 0.62 -7.29 -9.42
N VAL A 163 0.09 -6.93 -8.24
CA VAL A 163 0.79 -6.11 -7.24
C VAL A 163 2.04 -6.82 -6.73
N ILE A 164 1.96 -8.11 -6.40
CA ILE A 164 3.12 -8.87 -5.91
C ILE A 164 4.22 -8.95 -6.96
N MET A 165 3.89 -9.28 -8.20
CA MET A 165 4.89 -9.40 -9.27
C MET A 165 5.58 -8.06 -9.54
N ALA A 166 4.81 -6.97 -9.58
CA ALA A 166 5.35 -5.63 -9.74
C ALA A 166 6.27 -5.22 -8.57
N ALA A 167 5.89 -5.53 -7.33
CA ALA A 167 6.70 -5.28 -6.15
C ALA A 167 8.00 -6.08 -6.15
N MET A 168 7.95 -7.38 -6.52
CA MET A 168 9.15 -8.23 -6.53
C MET A 168 10.19 -7.78 -7.56
N GLN A 169 9.78 -7.19 -8.68
CA GLN A 169 10.69 -6.58 -9.65
C GLN A 169 11.46 -5.37 -9.10
N MET A 170 11.00 -4.78 -7.99
CA MET A 170 11.66 -3.64 -7.34
C MET A 170 12.68 -4.07 -6.28
N ARG A 171 12.84 -5.38 -6.02
CA ARG A 171 13.84 -5.84 -5.06
C ARG A 171 15.24 -5.54 -5.57
N PRO A 172 16.12 -4.95 -4.72
CA PRO A 172 17.52 -4.80 -5.08
C PRO A 172 18.14 -6.18 -5.31
N ALA A 173 19.01 -6.30 -6.31
CA ALA A 173 19.78 -7.52 -6.53
C ALA A 173 20.53 -7.87 -5.24
N ARG A 174 20.46 -9.14 -4.81
CA ARG A 174 21.22 -9.63 -3.67
C ARG A 174 22.70 -9.35 -3.96
N LYS A 175 23.32 -8.44 -3.19
CA LYS A 175 24.79 -8.35 -3.20
C LYS A 175 25.28 -9.73 -2.77
N GLN A 176 25.91 -10.48 -3.69
CA GLN A 176 26.67 -11.65 -3.30
C GLN A 176 27.68 -11.17 -2.27
N SER A 177 27.54 -11.63 -1.03
CA SER A 177 28.55 -11.43 -0.01
C SER A 177 29.81 -12.08 -0.55
N GLY A 178 30.76 -11.27 -1.03
CA GLY A 178 32.07 -11.75 -1.42
C GLY A 178 32.69 -12.43 -0.22
N TYR A 179 32.83 -13.76 -0.31
CA TYR A 179 33.89 -14.45 0.38
C TYR A 179 35.20 -13.89 -0.20
N GLY A 180 35.77 -12.93 0.52
CA GLY A 180 37.19 -12.61 0.45
C GLY A 180 37.79 -13.13 1.75
N GLU A 181 38.11 -14.42 1.76
CA GLU A 181 39.22 -14.90 2.58
C GLU A 181 40.50 -14.29 2.00
N GLU A 182 41.23 -13.54 2.82
CA GLU A 182 42.70 -13.51 2.90
C GLU A 182 43.12 -12.76 4.17
#